data_AF-A0A0K1JZ83-F1
#
_entry.id   AF-A0A0K1JZ83-F1
#
_cell.length_a   1.000
_cell.length_b   1.000
_cell.length_c   1.000
_cell.angle_alpha   90.00
_cell.angle_beta   90.00
_cell.angle_gamma   90.00
#
_symmetry.space_group_name_H-M   'P 1'
#
loop_
_entity.id
_entity.type
_entity.pdbx_description
1 polymer ?
#
loop_
_entity_poly.entity_id
_entity_poly.type
_entity_poly.pdbx_seq_one_letter_code
_entity_poly.pdbx_strand_id
1 'polypeptide(L)'
;MAGCAAKPELVYHKIDSSTPAAYKENIADSYYRNASVVSVSVQEPKDPQKPGPLTYVIASTPTEFRDFKIGIEPVNNLLNTTKITITKPENSERYASGGSETKDNLKDTITAVGGLVAKAVALAAPSSQPQAAGAESCSVKLGEVATVDLSSALKQKASQSFTARFDKSNPASACITVTLQGVPLDAIPVEDYPWGKKTSAYFYSACRSATITVRYPDANRQPLVKIVRVADPDFLQYVHYPFKGVITMHSECGVSVKTDGTADPLAGVAAMTELLKQAEAIKGADK
;
A
#
# COMPACT_ATOMS: atom_id res chain seq x y z
N MET A 1 17.42 -22.54 23.01
CA MET A 1 16.62 -21.30 23.05
C MET A 1 16.99 -20.49 21.81
N ALA A 2 16.09 -20.37 20.84
CA ALA A 2 16.35 -19.56 19.64
C ALA A 2 16.31 -18.09 20.04
N GLY A 3 17.45 -17.39 20.00
CA GLY A 3 17.46 -15.98 20.34
C GLY A 3 16.68 -15.20 19.28
N CYS A 4 15.71 -14.43 19.75
CA CYS A 4 14.96 -13.53 18.92
C CYS A 4 15.90 -12.40 18.48
N ALA A 5 16.34 -12.46 17.24
CA ALA A 5 16.77 -11.30 16.46
C ALA A 5 15.96 -10.04 16.83
N ALA A 6 16.65 -8.93 17.11
CA ALA A 6 16.00 -7.64 17.30
C ALA A 6 15.09 -7.34 16.10
N LYS A 7 13.87 -6.86 16.34
CA LYS A 7 12.91 -6.46 15.30
C LYS A 7 12.67 -4.96 15.43
N PRO A 8 12.42 -4.25 14.32
CA PRO A 8 11.98 -2.86 14.37
C PRO A 8 10.73 -2.77 15.24
N GLU A 9 10.76 -1.88 16.23
CA GLU A 9 9.56 -1.52 17.00
C GLU A 9 9.14 -0.10 16.63
N LEU A 10 7.86 0.06 16.35
CA LEU A 10 7.26 1.35 16.02
C LEU A 10 5.85 1.46 16.58
N VAL A 11 5.38 2.69 16.72
CA VAL A 11 4.00 3.03 17.09
C VAL A 11 3.41 3.87 15.97
N TYR A 12 2.19 3.52 15.57
CA TYR A 12 1.41 4.31 14.62
C TYR A 12 0.43 5.23 15.33
N HIS A 13 0.37 6.44 14.84
CA HIS A 13 -0.54 7.47 15.32
C HIS A 13 -1.45 7.94 14.19
N LYS A 14 -2.74 8.07 14.51
CA LYS A 14 -3.68 8.77 13.65
C LYS A 14 -3.48 10.27 13.85
N ILE A 15 -3.12 10.98 12.79
CA ILE A 15 -2.97 12.43 12.77
C ILE A 15 -4.19 13.02 12.06
N ASP A 16 -5.03 13.67 12.85
CA ASP A 16 -6.16 14.46 12.36
C ASP A 16 -6.19 15.84 13.05
N SER A 17 -7.25 16.61 12.82
CA SER A 17 -7.41 17.95 13.39
C SER A 17 -7.53 17.97 14.91
N SER A 18 -7.79 16.83 15.55
CA SER A 18 -7.92 16.68 17.00
C SER A 18 -6.63 16.22 17.69
N THR A 19 -5.59 15.83 16.94
CA THR A 19 -4.33 15.34 17.50
C THR A 19 -3.52 16.46 18.19
N PRO A 20 -3.20 16.35 19.50
CA PRO A 20 -2.48 17.39 20.22
C PRO A 20 -1.07 17.63 19.67
N ALA A 21 -0.60 18.88 19.69
CA ALA A 21 0.70 19.26 19.15
C ALA A 21 1.89 18.51 19.79
N ALA A 22 1.81 18.21 21.09
CA ALA A 22 2.83 17.47 21.82
C ALA A 22 3.07 16.04 21.29
N TYR A 23 2.06 15.41 20.65
CA TYR A 23 2.25 14.10 20.01
C TYR A 23 3.09 14.17 18.73
N LYS A 24 3.24 15.35 18.12
CA LYS A 24 3.96 15.51 16.86
C LYS A 24 5.48 15.50 17.05
N GLU A 25 5.98 15.77 18.26
CA GLU A 25 7.42 15.83 18.54
C GLU A 25 8.12 14.47 18.45
N ASN A 26 7.39 13.37 18.68
CA ASN A 26 7.93 12.00 18.62
C ASN A 26 7.70 11.32 17.26
N ILE A 27 6.96 11.96 16.35
CA ILE A 27 6.67 11.40 15.03
C ILE A 27 7.86 11.68 14.11
N ALA A 28 8.54 10.62 13.66
CA ALA A 28 9.69 10.72 12.78
C ALA A 28 9.30 11.14 11.35
N ASP A 29 8.16 10.65 10.86
CA ASP A 29 7.57 11.07 9.58
C ASP A 29 6.07 10.71 9.56
N SER A 30 5.34 11.26 8.59
CA SER A 30 3.93 10.97 8.35
C SER A 30 3.60 10.84 6.87
N TYR A 31 2.56 10.08 6.55
CA TYR A 31 2.12 9.88 5.17
C TYR A 31 0.60 9.74 5.07
N TYR A 32 0.06 10.03 3.88
CA TYR A 32 -1.30 9.62 3.52
C TYR A 32 -1.29 8.20 2.98
N ARG A 33 -2.36 7.46 3.30
CA ARG A 33 -2.59 6.15 2.71
C ARG A 33 -2.98 6.27 1.24
N ASN A 34 -2.76 5.18 0.50
CA ASN A 34 -3.19 5.13 -0.89
C ASN A 34 -4.71 4.90 -0.97
N ALA A 35 -5.39 5.67 -1.80
CA ALA A 35 -6.64 5.30 -2.44
C ALA A 35 -6.37 5.12 -3.94
N SER A 36 -7.37 4.69 -4.72
CA SER A 36 -7.24 4.54 -6.18
C SER A 36 -8.35 5.23 -6.92
N VAL A 37 -8.00 5.86 -8.05
CA VAL A 37 -8.94 6.33 -9.06
C VAL A 37 -8.80 5.44 -10.29
N VAL A 38 -9.92 4.92 -10.80
CA VAL A 38 -9.94 4.21 -12.07
C VAL A 38 -10.32 5.18 -13.18
N SER A 39 -9.49 5.28 -14.21
CA SER A 39 -9.74 6.12 -15.38
C SER A 39 -9.94 5.28 -16.63
N VAL A 40 -10.89 5.68 -17.47
CA VAL A 40 -11.08 5.16 -18.82
C VAL A 40 -10.81 6.30 -19.80
N SER A 41 -9.88 6.10 -20.73
CA SER A 41 -9.51 7.08 -21.75
C SER A 41 -9.53 6.46 -23.15
N VAL A 42 -9.58 7.29 -24.18
CA VAL A 42 -9.40 6.83 -25.56
C VAL A 42 -7.93 6.48 -25.79
N GLN A 43 -7.68 5.31 -26.36
CA GLN A 43 -6.38 4.95 -26.87
C GLN A 43 -6.10 5.73 -28.15
N GLU A 44 -5.10 6.59 -28.12
CA GLU A 44 -4.67 7.31 -29.32
C GLU A 44 -4.13 6.32 -30.37
N PRO A 45 -4.47 6.51 -31.66
CA PRO A 45 -3.93 5.68 -32.72
C PRO A 45 -2.42 5.90 -32.83
N LYS A 46 -1.67 4.81 -33.08
CA LYS A 46 -0.22 4.88 -33.29
C LYS A 46 0.17 5.73 -34.51
N ASP A 47 -0.73 5.86 -35.48
CA ASP A 47 -0.59 6.70 -36.67
C ASP A 47 -1.86 7.58 -36.80
N PRO A 48 -1.76 8.90 -36.62
CA PRO A 48 -2.90 9.81 -36.75
C PRO A 48 -3.57 9.81 -38.14
N GLN A 49 -2.83 9.44 -39.18
CA GLN A 49 -3.34 9.39 -40.56
C GLN A 49 -4.07 8.09 -40.88
N LYS A 50 -3.94 7.07 -40.01
CA LYS A 50 -4.64 5.79 -40.11
C LYS A 50 -5.32 5.48 -38.78
N PRO A 51 -6.42 6.18 -38.46
CA PRO A 51 -7.15 5.92 -37.23
C PRO A 51 -7.67 4.47 -37.26
N GLY A 52 -7.10 3.63 -36.39
CA GLY A 52 -7.59 2.29 -36.15
C GLY A 52 -8.97 2.31 -35.46
N PRO A 53 -9.54 1.14 -35.13
CA PRO A 53 -10.80 1.09 -34.40
C PRO A 53 -10.67 1.75 -33.02
N LEU A 54 -11.65 2.56 -32.64
CA LEU A 54 -11.74 3.23 -31.32
C LEU A 54 -11.43 2.21 -30.22
N THR A 55 -10.41 2.41 -29.41
CA THR A 55 -10.09 1.50 -28.30
C THR A 55 -9.97 2.31 -27.03
N TYR A 56 -10.27 1.70 -25.88
CA TYR A 56 -10.14 2.37 -24.59
C TYR A 56 -8.95 1.83 -23.81
N VAL A 57 -8.34 2.69 -22.99
CA VAL A 57 -7.34 2.32 -21.99
C VAL A 57 -7.98 2.44 -20.62
N ILE A 58 -7.77 1.43 -19.78
CA ILE A 58 -8.21 1.41 -18.39
C ILE A 58 -6.97 1.45 -17.51
N ALA A 59 -6.90 2.41 -16.60
CA ALA A 59 -5.82 2.55 -15.62
C ALA A 59 -6.37 2.70 -14.20
N SER A 60 -5.65 2.14 -13.23
CA SER A 60 -5.84 2.40 -11.81
C SER A 60 -4.65 3.22 -11.34
N THR A 61 -4.91 4.42 -10.81
CA THR A 61 -3.85 5.34 -10.39
C THR A 61 -3.98 5.61 -8.90
N PRO A 62 -2.89 5.48 -8.12
CA PRO A 62 -2.92 5.73 -6.70
C PRO A 62 -3.03 7.23 -6.44
N THR A 63 -3.93 7.57 -5.52
CA THR A 63 -4.18 8.93 -5.01
C THR A 63 -4.10 8.93 -3.49
N GLU A 64 -4.10 10.11 -2.89
CA GLU A 64 -4.05 10.27 -1.44
C GLU A 64 -5.43 10.10 -0.84
N PHE A 65 -5.52 9.26 0.17
CA PHE A 65 -6.66 9.26 1.07
C PHE A 65 -6.45 10.29 2.17
N ARG A 66 -7.12 11.45 2.03
CA ARG A 66 -6.84 12.66 2.83
C ARG A 66 -7.64 12.80 4.13
N ASP A 67 -8.44 11.80 4.52
CA ASP A 67 -9.23 11.86 5.75
C ASP A 67 -8.36 12.03 7.00
N PHE A 68 -7.19 11.38 7.03
CA PHE A 68 -6.20 11.56 8.09
C PHE A 68 -4.80 11.14 7.61
N LYS A 69 -3.76 11.70 8.24
CA LYS A 69 -2.37 11.26 8.05
C LYS A 69 -2.02 10.18 9.07
N ILE A 70 -1.11 9.30 8.70
CA ILE A 70 -0.51 8.32 9.61
C ILE A 70 0.87 8.81 10.00
N GLY A 71 1.11 8.99 11.30
CA GLY A 71 2.43 9.23 11.87
C GLY A 71 3.12 7.95 12.30
N ILE A 72 4.43 7.86 12.10
CA ILE A 72 5.27 6.77 12.60
C ILE A 72 6.21 7.30 13.69
N GLU A 73 6.16 6.68 14.85
CA GLU A 73 7.11 6.87 15.95
C GLU A 73 7.97 5.61 16.09
N PRO A 74 9.29 5.68 15.80
CA PRO A 74 10.21 4.58 16.11
C PRO A 74 10.38 4.44 17.62
N VAL A 75 10.37 3.21 18.12
CA VAL A 75 10.61 2.92 19.54
C VAL A 75 12.08 2.56 19.73
N ASN A 76 12.76 3.32 20.60
CA ASN A 76 14.14 3.11 20.97
C ASN A 76 14.24 2.76 22.45
N ASN A 77 15.16 1.86 22.80
CA ASN A 77 15.51 1.54 24.17
C ASN A 77 17.03 1.32 24.30
N LEU A 78 17.49 0.96 25.50
CA LEU A 78 18.92 0.78 25.77
C LEU A 78 19.57 -0.30 24.88
N LEU A 79 18.80 -1.31 24.46
CA LEU A 79 19.30 -2.45 23.69
C LEU A 79 19.17 -2.20 22.17
N ASN A 80 18.06 -1.60 21.73
CA ASN A 80 17.69 -1.50 20.32
C ASN A 80 17.36 -0.05 19.92
N THR A 81 17.94 0.38 18.80
CA THR A 81 17.57 1.63 18.13
C THR A 81 16.94 1.32 16.77
N THR A 82 15.69 1.74 16.55
CA THR A 82 14.98 1.61 15.27
C THR A 82 15.07 2.92 14.49
N LYS A 83 15.65 2.89 13.30
CA LYS A 83 15.60 3.99 12.34
C LYS A 83 14.66 3.64 11.19
N ILE A 84 13.66 4.47 10.98
CA ILE A 84 12.77 4.40 9.81
C ILE A 84 13.05 5.60 8.92
N THR A 85 13.20 5.36 7.63
CA THR A 85 13.27 6.43 6.61
C THR A 85 12.16 6.20 5.62
N ILE A 86 11.34 7.21 5.34
CA ILE A 86 10.26 7.13 4.35
C ILE A 86 10.65 7.98 3.14
N THR A 87 10.34 7.49 1.95
CA THR A 87 10.38 8.28 0.72
C THR A 87 8.96 8.41 0.17
N LYS A 88 8.71 9.51 -0.53
CA LYS A 88 7.40 9.85 -1.08
C LYS A 88 7.53 10.15 -2.57
N PRO A 89 6.51 9.86 -3.39
CA PRO A 89 6.51 10.25 -4.79
C PRO A 89 6.58 11.78 -4.92
N GLU A 90 7.07 12.27 -6.05
CA GLU A 90 7.03 13.70 -6.36
C GLU A 90 5.58 14.22 -6.29
N ASN A 91 5.38 15.39 -5.67
CA ASN A 91 4.08 16.05 -5.52
C ASN A 91 3.01 15.23 -4.77
N SER A 92 3.42 14.30 -3.91
CA SER A 92 2.51 13.49 -3.10
C SER A 92 3.12 13.18 -1.74
N GLU A 93 2.31 13.18 -0.69
CA GLU A 93 2.67 12.80 0.67
C GLU A 93 2.35 11.32 0.99
N ARG A 94 2.09 10.51 -0.05
CA ARG A 94 1.93 9.06 0.09
C ARG A 94 3.26 8.36 0.34
N TYR A 95 3.20 7.22 1.00
CA TYR A 95 4.34 6.33 1.14
C TYR A 95 4.73 5.73 -0.22
N ALA A 96 5.96 5.93 -0.67
CA ALA A 96 6.52 5.25 -1.84
C ALA A 96 7.35 4.04 -1.41
N SER A 97 8.33 4.29 -0.55
CA SER A 97 9.12 3.24 0.07
C SER A 97 9.55 3.66 1.46
N GLY A 98 10.01 2.70 2.25
CA GLY A 98 10.68 3.03 3.49
C GLY A 98 11.63 1.96 3.94
N GLY A 99 12.79 2.42 4.39
CA GLY A 99 13.84 1.60 4.95
C GLY A 99 13.68 1.47 6.45
N SER A 100 13.94 0.28 6.97
CA SER A 100 14.12 0.05 8.39
C SER A 100 15.55 -0.43 8.64
N GLU A 101 16.18 0.15 9.65
CA GLU A 101 17.44 -0.31 10.19
C GLU A 101 17.29 -0.39 11.71
N THR A 102 17.33 -1.60 12.26
CA THR A 102 17.42 -1.80 13.71
C THR A 102 18.87 -2.05 14.07
N LYS A 103 19.43 -1.19 14.93
CA LYS A 103 20.76 -1.39 15.50
C LYS A 103 20.62 -2.00 16.89
N ASP A 104 21.22 -3.16 17.08
CA ASP A 104 21.60 -3.62 18.42
C ASP A 104 22.76 -2.74 18.88
N ASN A 105 22.57 -1.97 19.96
CA ASN A 105 23.55 -0.98 20.43
C ASN A 105 24.83 -1.61 21.03
N LEU A 106 25.03 -2.93 20.88
CA LEU A 106 26.15 -3.67 21.49
C LEU A 106 27.36 -3.88 20.55
N LYS A 107 27.23 -3.69 19.21
CA LYS A 107 28.37 -3.74 18.28
C LYS A 107 28.19 -2.79 17.10
N ASP A 108 29.19 -1.91 16.94
CA ASP A 108 29.21 -0.83 15.95
C ASP A 108 29.36 -1.28 14.50
N THR A 109 28.79 -0.41 13.64
CA THR A 109 29.00 -0.24 12.19
C THR A 109 28.25 -1.20 11.26
N ILE A 110 27.52 -0.65 10.29
CA ILE A 110 27.68 -1.01 8.87
C ILE A 110 27.19 0.14 7.97
N THR A 111 28.05 0.36 6.98
CA THR A 111 28.04 1.22 5.80
C THR A 111 26.74 1.22 4.98
N ALA A 112 26.38 2.41 4.50
CA ALA A 112 25.34 2.66 3.50
C ALA A 112 25.81 2.20 2.11
N VAL A 113 25.04 1.34 1.44
CA VAL A 113 25.17 1.09 -0.01
C VAL A 113 23.79 0.86 -0.60
N GLY A 114 23.52 1.58 -1.70
CA GLY A 114 22.29 1.55 -2.45
C GLY A 114 22.12 0.34 -3.37
N GLY A 115 20.95 0.29 -4.01
CA GLY A 115 20.65 -0.65 -5.07
C GLY A 115 19.32 -0.30 -5.73
N LEU A 116 19.39 0.26 -6.94
CA LEU A 116 18.28 0.33 -7.89
C LEU A 116 17.74 -1.09 -8.16
N VAL A 117 16.42 -1.23 -8.21
CA VAL A 117 15.73 -2.49 -8.49
C VAL A 117 15.45 -2.68 -9.99
N ALA A 118 15.59 -3.92 -10.44
CA ALA A 118 15.44 -4.41 -11.80
C ALA A 118 13.98 -4.52 -12.29
N LYS A 119 13.86 -4.70 -13.62
CA LYS A 119 12.64 -4.79 -14.44
C LYS A 119 11.65 -5.87 -13.98
N ALA A 120 10.35 -5.56 -14.05
CA ALA A 120 9.25 -6.51 -13.83
C ALA A 120 8.94 -7.37 -15.07
N VAL A 121 8.68 -8.67 -14.83
CA VAL A 121 8.12 -9.65 -15.78
C VAL A 121 6.63 -9.80 -15.49
N ALA A 122 5.80 -9.83 -16.52
CA ALA A 122 4.36 -10.08 -16.43
C ALA A 122 4.05 -11.58 -16.38
N LEU A 123 3.29 -12.02 -15.38
CA LEU A 123 2.66 -13.34 -15.30
C LEU A 123 1.15 -13.20 -15.51
N ALA A 124 0.61 -13.99 -16.43
CA ALA A 124 -0.82 -14.09 -16.70
C ALA A 124 -1.46 -15.19 -15.83
N ALA A 125 -2.68 -14.95 -15.34
CA ALA A 125 -3.55 -15.95 -14.74
C ALA A 125 -5.00 -15.76 -15.25
N PRO A 126 -5.81 -16.83 -15.34
CA PRO A 126 -7.08 -16.84 -16.08
C PRO A 126 -8.22 -16.23 -15.27
N SER A 127 -9.23 -15.68 -15.95
CA SER A 127 -10.43 -15.11 -15.34
C SER A 127 -11.67 -15.94 -15.71
N SER A 128 -12.51 -16.24 -14.71
CA SER A 128 -13.85 -16.78 -14.84
C SER A 128 -14.88 -15.64 -14.82
N GLN A 129 -15.87 -15.72 -15.72
CA GLN A 129 -16.92 -14.72 -15.93
C GLN A 129 -18.02 -14.78 -14.86
N PRO A 130 -18.55 -13.61 -14.42
CA PRO A 130 -19.92 -13.49 -13.96
C PRO A 130 -20.84 -12.92 -15.06
N GLN A 131 -22.07 -13.43 -15.07
CA GLN A 131 -23.18 -13.14 -15.97
C GLN A 131 -23.82 -11.77 -15.62
N ALA A 132 -24.14 -10.97 -16.63
CA ALA A 132 -24.66 -9.60 -16.46
C ALA A 132 -26.16 -9.54 -16.12
N ALA A 133 -26.54 -8.63 -15.22
CA ALA A 133 -27.91 -8.22 -14.97
C ALA A 133 -28.17 -6.81 -15.55
N GLY A 134 -29.32 -6.62 -16.20
CA GLY A 134 -29.97 -5.33 -16.49
C GLY A 134 -29.37 -4.48 -17.63
N ALA A 135 -30.16 -4.21 -18.68
CA ALA A 135 -29.77 -3.34 -19.78
C ALA A 135 -30.10 -1.86 -19.48
N GLU A 136 -29.06 -1.05 -19.24
CA GLU A 136 -29.05 0.39 -19.52
C GLU A 136 -28.11 0.62 -20.72
N SER A 137 -28.49 1.49 -21.65
CA SER A 137 -27.87 1.57 -22.98
C SER A 137 -26.56 2.37 -22.98
N CYS A 138 -25.48 1.73 -23.43
CA CYS A 138 -24.26 2.42 -23.84
C CYS A 138 -24.41 2.86 -25.30
N SER A 139 -24.70 4.13 -25.53
CA SER A 139 -24.93 4.67 -26.89
C SER A 139 -24.06 5.88 -27.22
N VAL A 140 -23.26 6.34 -26.26
CA VAL A 140 -22.46 7.57 -26.38
C VAL A 140 -20.97 7.23 -26.38
N LYS A 141 -20.21 7.82 -27.32
CA LYS A 141 -18.74 7.70 -27.35
C LYS A 141 -18.11 8.52 -26.22
N LEU A 142 -17.00 8.02 -25.69
CA LEU A 142 -16.20 8.76 -24.72
C LEU A 142 -15.61 10.02 -25.38
N GLY A 143 -16.01 11.20 -24.90
CA GLY A 143 -15.48 12.49 -25.37
C GLY A 143 -14.21 12.94 -24.63
N GLU A 144 -14.11 12.62 -23.34
CA GLU A 144 -13.03 13.00 -22.45
C GLU A 144 -12.69 11.85 -21.49
N VAL A 145 -11.61 11.96 -20.71
CA VAL A 145 -11.25 10.91 -19.74
C VAL A 145 -12.36 10.77 -18.69
N ALA A 146 -12.97 9.58 -18.62
CA ALA A 146 -13.94 9.26 -17.58
C ALA A 146 -13.21 8.78 -16.33
N THR A 147 -13.54 9.35 -15.17
CA THR A 147 -13.05 8.89 -13.87
C THR A 147 -14.15 8.20 -13.10
N VAL A 148 -13.85 7.02 -12.58
CA VAL A 148 -14.77 6.24 -11.76
C VAL A 148 -14.37 6.42 -10.30
N ASP A 149 -15.29 7.00 -9.53
CA ASP A 149 -15.16 7.11 -8.08
C ASP A 149 -15.57 5.79 -7.44
N LEU A 150 -14.63 5.17 -6.72
CA LEU A 150 -14.83 3.89 -6.03
C LEU A 150 -15.10 4.06 -4.53
N SER A 151 -15.04 5.28 -4.00
CA SER A 151 -15.05 5.55 -2.55
C SER A 151 -16.28 4.99 -1.83
N SER A 152 -17.47 5.12 -2.42
CA SER A 152 -18.71 4.59 -1.85
C SER A 152 -18.79 3.07 -1.91
N ALA A 153 -18.27 2.46 -2.98
CA ALA A 153 -18.25 1.03 -3.15
C ALA A 153 -17.26 0.38 -2.18
N LEU A 154 -16.05 0.92 -2.04
CA LEU A 154 -15.00 0.33 -1.20
C LEU A 154 -15.42 0.14 0.28
N LYS A 155 -16.34 0.97 0.78
CA LYS A 155 -16.94 0.81 2.12
C LYS A 155 -17.62 -0.55 2.36
N GLN A 156 -18.07 -1.23 1.31
CA GLN A 156 -18.70 -2.54 1.47
C GLN A 156 -17.66 -3.67 1.48
N LYS A 157 -17.75 -4.52 2.52
CA LYS A 157 -16.87 -5.69 2.73
C LYS A 157 -17.07 -6.76 1.66
N ALA A 158 -18.31 -6.96 1.22
CA ALA A 158 -18.67 -7.97 0.23
C ALA A 158 -18.28 -7.56 -1.19
N SER A 159 -18.23 -8.55 -2.08
CA SER A 159 -18.18 -8.28 -3.52
C SER A 159 -19.42 -7.53 -3.96
N GLN A 160 -19.26 -6.56 -4.86
CA GLN A 160 -20.38 -5.80 -5.41
C GLN A 160 -20.11 -5.43 -6.86
N SER A 161 -21.19 -5.17 -7.60
CA SER A 161 -21.11 -4.69 -8.97
C SER A 161 -21.98 -3.44 -9.12
N PHE A 162 -21.48 -2.45 -9.86
CA PHE A 162 -22.21 -1.23 -10.17
C PHE A 162 -21.84 -0.70 -11.55
N THR A 163 -22.72 0.13 -12.10
CA THR A 163 -22.53 0.77 -13.40
C THR A 163 -22.09 2.21 -13.21
N ALA A 164 -21.02 2.58 -13.91
CA ALA A 164 -20.52 3.94 -14.04
C ALA A 164 -20.72 4.45 -15.48
N ARG A 165 -20.70 5.78 -15.60
CA ARG A 165 -20.98 6.49 -16.84
C ARG A 165 -19.71 7.14 -17.39
N PHE A 166 -19.59 7.23 -18.71
CA PHE A 166 -18.55 8.05 -19.34
C PHE A 166 -18.74 9.53 -19.03
N ASP A 167 -20.00 9.99 -19.04
CA ASP A 167 -20.42 11.32 -18.62
C ASP A 167 -21.46 11.18 -17.51
N LYS A 168 -21.12 11.70 -16.32
CA LYS A 168 -21.98 11.63 -15.13
C LYS A 168 -23.36 12.25 -15.36
N SER A 169 -23.45 13.26 -16.24
CA SER A 169 -24.67 13.99 -16.57
C SER A 169 -25.55 13.29 -17.61
N ASN A 170 -24.98 12.35 -18.37
CA ASN A 170 -25.68 11.69 -19.48
C ASN A 170 -25.99 10.21 -19.16
N PRO A 171 -27.24 9.85 -18.86
CA PRO A 171 -27.60 8.47 -18.53
C PRO A 171 -27.36 7.48 -19.69
N ALA A 172 -27.39 7.94 -20.94
CA ALA A 172 -27.11 7.13 -22.13
C ALA A 172 -25.61 6.77 -22.31
N SER A 173 -24.77 7.23 -21.39
CA SER A 173 -23.33 6.98 -21.35
C SER A 173 -22.91 5.95 -20.29
N ALA A 174 -23.86 5.17 -19.76
CA ALA A 174 -23.66 4.07 -18.82
C ALA A 174 -22.92 2.87 -19.47
N CYS A 175 -21.64 3.09 -19.78
CA CYS A 175 -20.82 2.17 -20.56
C CYS A 175 -19.82 1.37 -19.73
N ILE A 176 -19.66 1.68 -18.44
CA ILE A 176 -18.66 1.05 -17.57
C ILE A 176 -19.37 0.22 -16.51
N THR A 177 -19.08 -1.08 -16.41
CA THR A 177 -19.47 -1.91 -15.28
C THR A 177 -18.23 -2.21 -14.44
N VAL A 178 -18.31 -1.94 -13.14
CA VAL A 178 -17.25 -2.21 -12.18
C VAL A 178 -17.72 -3.32 -11.25
N THR A 179 -16.94 -4.40 -11.17
CA THR A 179 -17.16 -5.47 -10.20
C THR A 179 -15.98 -5.51 -9.24
N LEU A 180 -16.22 -5.09 -7.99
CA LEU A 180 -15.25 -5.18 -6.90
C LEU A 180 -15.33 -6.56 -6.26
N GLN A 181 -14.18 -7.21 -6.09
CA GLN A 181 -14.08 -8.38 -5.23
C GLN A 181 -14.19 -7.98 -3.76
N GLY A 182 -14.57 -8.92 -2.90
CA GLY A 182 -14.56 -8.74 -1.45
C GLY A 182 -13.20 -8.32 -0.90
N VAL A 183 -13.22 -7.79 0.32
CA VAL A 183 -12.02 -7.40 1.06
C VAL A 183 -11.11 -8.62 1.28
N PRO A 184 -9.77 -8.51 1.16
CA PRO A 184 -8.86 -9.61 1.47
C PRO A 184 -9.06 -10.16 2.88
N LEU A 185 -8.87 -11.47 3.06
CA LEU A 185 -9.16 -12.14 4.34
C LEU A 185 -8.28 -11.67 5.51
N ASP A 186 -7.07 -11.23 5.21
CA ASP A 186 -6.09 -10.71 6.16
C ASP A 186 -6.24 -9.21 6.42
N ALA A 187 -7.18 -8.55 5.76
CA ALA A 187 -7.38 -7.12 5.91
C ALA A 187 -8.23 -6.81 7.14
N ILE A 188 -7.79 -5.84 7.93
CA ILE A 188 -8.46 -5.36 9.13
C ILE A 188 -9.15 -4.02 8.85
N PRO A 189 -10.36 -3.77 9.37
CA PRO A 189 -10.96 -2.44 9.30
C PRO A 189 -10.08 -1.41 10.02
N VAL A 190 -10.03 -0.19 9.51
CA VAL A 190 -9.17 0.88 10.04
C VAL A 190 -9.61 1.32 11.43
N GLU A 191 -10.91 1.33 11.66
CA GLU A 191 -11.54 1.61 12.95
C GLU A 191 -11.13 0.61 14.04
N ASP A 192 -10.82 -0.62 13.64
CA ASP A 192 -10.41 -1.69 14.55
C ASP A 192 -8.90 -1.71 14.79
N TYR A 193 -8.13 -0.87 14.08
CA TYR A 193 -6.69 -0.81 14.26
C TYR A 193 -6.33 -0.24 15.64
N PRO A 194 -5.48 -0.93 16.43
CA PRO A 194 -5.13 -0.48 17.76
C PRO A 194 -4.04 0.62 17.72
N TRP A 195 -4.44 1.84 17.35
CA TRP A 195 -3.57 3.02 17.33
C TRP A 195 -2.85 3.22 18.68
N GLY A 196 -1.60 3.71 18.63
CA GLY A 196 -0.79 3.91 19.83
C GLY A 196 -0.20 2.62 20.43
N LYS A 197 -0.41 1.45 19.81
CA LYS A 197 0.24 0.20 20.22
C LYS A 197 1.52 -0.04 19.43
N LYS A 198 2.48 -0.67 20.10
CA LYS A 198 3.73 -1.13 19.50
C LYS A 198 3.47 -2.21 18.48
N THR A 199 4.19 -2.15 17.37
CA THR A 199 4.17 -3.15 16.30
C THR A 199 5.52 -3.22 15.60
N SER A 200 5.71 -4.28 14.82
CA SER A 200 6.83 -4.44 13.88
C SER A 200 6.35 -4.49 12.43
N ALA A 201 5.06 -4.22 12.19
CA ALA A 201 4.45 -4.33 10.88
C ALA A 201 4.31 -2.95 10.21
N TYR A 202 4.49 -2.92 8.90
CA TYR A 202 4.03 -1.85 8.04
C TYR A 202 2.60 -2.11 7.62
N PHE A 203 1.71 -1.14 7.86
CA PHE A 203 0.31 -1.21 7.47
C PHE A 203 0.08 -0.33 6.24
N TYR A 204 -0.63 -0.85 5.25
CA TYR A 204 -0.98 -0.15 4.01
C TYR A 204 -2.45 -0.43 3.66
N SER A 205 -3.04 0.41 2.80
CA SER A 205 -4.42 0.20 2.33
C SER A 205 -4.58 -1.18 1.70
N ALA A 206 -5.63 -1.90 2.07
CA ALA A 206 -5.89 -3.23 1.54
C ALA A 206 -6.02 -3.17 0.01
N CYS A 207 -5.47 -4.17 -0.67
CA CYS A 207 -5.40 -4.16 -2.13
C CYS A 207 -6.47 -5.12 -2.67
N ARG A 208 -7.55 -4.57 -3.24
CA ARG A 208 -8.68 -5.30 -3.82
C ARG A 208 -8.53 -5.41 -5.33
N SER A 209 -9.14 -6.42 -5.93
CA SER A 209 -9.24 -6.53 -7.38
C SER A 209 -10.58 -5.96 -7.85
N ALA A 210 -10.54 -5.16 -8.90
CA ALA A 210 -11.71 -4.64 -9.58
C ALA A 210 -11.69 -5.09 -11.05
N THR A 211 -12.77 -5.73 -11.49
CA THR A 211 -12.99 -6.05 -12.91
C THR A 211 -13.76 -4.92 -13.55
N ILE A 212 -13.12 -4.23 -14.49
CA ILE A 212 -13.69 -3.12 -15.24
C ILE A 212 -14.10 -3.65 -16.62
N THR A 213 -15.39 -3.57 -16.92
CA THR A 213 -15.96 -3.92 -18.22
C THR A 213 -16.45 -2.66 -18.90
N VAL A 214 -15.90 -2.34 -20.07
CA VAL A 214 -16.29 -1.17 -20.86
C VAL A 214 -17.00 -1.64 -22.12
N ARG A 215 -18.28 -1.31 -22.25
CA ARG A 215 -19.07 -1.54 -23.45
C ARG A 215 -18.80 -0.45 -24.48
N TYR A 216 -18.75 -0.84 -25.75
CA TYR A 216 -18.68 0.11 -26.85
C TYR A 216 -20.10 0.53 -27.25
N PRO A 217 -20.29 1.75 -27.80
CA PRO A 217 -21.57 2.16 -28.37
C PRO A 217 -22.02 1.29 -29.55
N ASP A 218 -21.07 0.67 -30.24
CA ASP A 218 -21.35 -0.37 -31.24
C ASP A 218 -21.70 -1.67 -30.52
N ALA A 219 -22.99 -2.04 -30.56
CA ALA A 219 -23.54 -3.21 -29.90
C ALA A 219 -22.95 -4.54 -30.40
N ASN A 220 -22.36 -4.58 -31.61
CA ASN A 220 -21.76 -5.79 -32.16
C ASN A 220 -20.32 -6.01 -31.67
N ARG A 221 -19.74 -5.03 -30.97
CA ARG A 221 -18.36 -5.11 -30.50
C ARG A 221 -18.30 -5.70 -29.09
N GLN A 222 -17.38 -6.66 -28.92
CA GLN A 222 -17.13 -7.26 -27.62
C GLN A 222 -16.67 -6.21 -26.59
N PRO A 223 -17.19 -6.26 -25.34
CA PRO A 223 -16.75 -5.37 -24.28
C PRO A 223 -15.25 -5.52 -24.00
N LEU A 224 -14.60 -4.41 -23.67
CA LEU A 224 -13.24 -4.43 -23.13
C LEU A 224 -13.31 -4.82 -21.65
N VAL A 225 -12.62 -5.88 -21.25
CA VAL A 225 -12.54 -6.32 -19.85
C VAL A 225 -11.11 -6.21 -19.37
N LYS A 226 -10.89 -5.54 -18.24
CA LYS A 226 -9.59 -5.47 -17.56
C LYS A 226 -9.75 -5.63 -16.06
N ILE A 227 -8.89 -6.46 -15.48
CA ILE A 227 -8.74 -6.55 -14.02
C ILE A 227 -7.65 -5.56 -13.60
N VAL A 228 -7.96 -4.72 -12.62
CA VAL A 228 -7.02 -3.76 -12.01
C VAL A 228 -6.99 -3.95 -10.51
N ARG A 229 -5.88 -3.58 -9.87
CA ARG A 229 -5.80 -3.53 -8.41
C ARG A 229 -6.14 -2.13 -7.92
N VAL A 230 -6.93 -2.04 -6.85
CA VAL A 230 -7.39 -0.79 -6.25
C VAL A 230 -7.10 -0.81 -4.75
N ALA A 231 -6.54 0.29 -4.25
CA ALA A 231 -6.30 0.50 -2.83
C ALA A 231 -7.63 0.85 -2.15
N ASP A 232 -7.98 0.07 -1.15
CA ASP A 232 -9.12 0.25 -0.26
C ASP A 232 -8.65 0.91 1.04
N PRO A 233 -8.85 2.22 1.23
CA PRO A 233 -8.39 2.93 2.40
C PRO A 233 -9.26 2.64 3.64
N ASP A 234 -10.38 1.95 3.55
CA ASP A 234 -11.18 1.62 4.74
C ASP A 234 -10.68 0.34 5.44
N PHE A 235 -9.74 -0.37 4.81
CA PHE A 235 -9.13 -1.58 5.34
C PHE A 235 -7.60 -1.50 5.27
N LEU A 236 -6.91 -2.16 6.19
CA LEU A 236 -5.45 -2.25 6.25
C LEU A 236 -5.02 -3.69 6.01
N GLN A 237 -4.01 -3.87 5.17
CA GLN A 237 -3.18 -5.07 5.16
C GLN A 237 -1.81 -4.73 5.72
N TYR A 238 -1.02 -5.75 6.04
CA TYR A 238 0.29 -5.52 6.61
C TYR A 238 1.36 -6.47 6.09
N VAL A 239 2.59 -6.02 6.22
CA VAL A 239 3.81 -6.84 6.10
C VAL A 239 4.72 -6.50 7.26
N HIS A 240 5.67 -7.37 7.60
CA HIS A 240 6.65 -7.03 8.63
C HIS A 240 7.74 -6.12 8.08
N TYR A 241 8.13 -5.12 8.86
CA TYR A 241 9.38 -4.40 8.59
C TYR A 241 10.54 -5.38 8.67
N PRO A 242 11.44 -5.38 7.68
CA PRO A 242 12.65 -6.17 7.77
C PRO A 242 13.55 -5.61 8.88
N PHE A 243 14.34 -6.48 9.53
CA PHE A 243 15.38 -6.02 10.48
C PHE A 243 16.31 -4.97 9.85
N LYS A 244 16.69 -5.25 8.60
CA LYS A 244 17.40 -4.36 7.70
C LYS A 244 16.87 -4.58 6.29
N GLY A 245 16.46 -3.51 5.62
CA GLY A 245 15.93 -3.61 4.26
C GLY A 245 14.92 -2.52 3.93
N VAL A 246 14.12 -2.74 2.90
CA VAL A 246 13.20 -1.75 2.34
C VAL A 246 11.86 -2.37 2.01
N ILE A 247 10.79 -1.65 2.34
CA ILE A 247 9.44 -1.92 1.84
C ILE A 247 9.15 -0.94 0.70
N THR A 248 8.67 -1.45 -0.44
CA THR A 248 8.35 -0.63 -1.63
C THR A 248 6.90 -0.84 -2.05
N MET A 249 6.16 0.26 -2.25
CA MET A 249 4.80 0.22 -2.81
C MET A 249 4.85 0.03 -4.33
N HIS A 250 3.94 -0.80 -4.85
CA HIS A 250 3.74 -0.93 -6.29
C HIS A 250 2.86 0.20 -6.86
N SER A 251 2.87 0.33 -8.19
CA SER A 251 2.20 1.41 -8.92
C SER A 251 0.67 1.43 -8.79
N GLU A 252 0.03 0.31 -8.46
CA GLU A 252 -1.42 0.24 -8.27
C GLU A 252 -1.77 0.19 -6.77
N CYS A 253 -1.49 -0.93 -6.12
CA CYS A 253 -1.47 -1.11 -4.68
C CYS A 253 -0.65 -2.36 -4.31
N GLY A 254 -0.45 -2.57 -3.01
CA GLY A 254 0.39 -3.65 -2.50
C GLY A 254 1.86 -3.26 -2.34
N VAL A 255 2.61 -4.16 -1.73
CA VAL A 255 3.99 -3.93 -1.29
C VAL A 255 4.89 -5.11 -1.63
N SER A 256 6.17 -4.81 -1.80
CA SER A 256 7.25 -5.78 -1.75
C SER A 256 8.16 -5.46 -0.57
N VAL A 257 8.69 -6.51 0.08
CA VAL A 257 9.67 -6.40 1.16
C VAL A 257 10.97 -7.00 0.67
N LYS A 258 12.04 -6.22 0.73
CA LYS A 258 13.41 -6.68 0.49
C LYS A 258 14.16 -6.66 1.82
N THR A 259 14.76 -7.78 2.19
CA THR A 259 15.58 -7.91 3.40
C THR A 259 17.06 -7.97 3.01
N ASP A 260 17.89 -7.11 3.61
CA ASP A 260 19.33 -7.06 3.39
C ASP A 260 20.05 -7.56 4.66
N GLY A 261 20.40 -8.85 4.69
CA GLY A 261 21.07 -9.51 5.82
C GLY A 261 20.15 -10.33 6.73
N THR A 262 20.74 -11.18 7.57
CA THR A 262 20.01 -11.96 8.59
C THR A 262 20.33 -11.42 9.97
N ALA A 263 19.32 -11.20 10.79
CA ALA A 263 19.52 -10.81 12.18
C ALA A 263 20.20 -11.95 12.97
N ASP A 264 21.15 -11.62 13.84
CA ASP A 264 21.94 -12.60 14.58
C ASP A 264 21.11 -13.22 15.72
N PRO A 265 20.78 -14.52 15.67
CA PRO A 265 20.00 -15.19 16.69
C PRO A 265 20.75 -15.40 18.01
N LEU A 266 22.05 -15.07 18.10
CA LEU A 266 22.87 -15.22 19.31
C LEU A 266 23.15 -13.89 20.03
N ALA A 267 22.74 -12.76 19.46
CA ALA A 267 23.00 -11.43 20.01
C ALA A 267 22.47 -11.26 21.45
N GLY A 268 21.26 -11.77 21.74
CA GLY A 268 20.67 -11.69 23.09
C GLY A 268 21.41 -12.53 24.15
N VAL A 269 21.99 -13.67 23.78
CA VAL A 269 22.77 -14.52 24.69
C VAL A 269 24.14 -13.88 24.97
N ALA A 270 24.75 -13.29 23.94
CA ALA A 270 26.00 -12.54 24.07
C ALA A 270 25.82 -11.30 24.97
N ALA A 271 24.71 -10.56 24.81
CA ALA A 271 24.39 -9.39 25.64
C ALA A 271 24.17 -9.77 27.12
N MET A 272 23.46 -10.87 27.39
CA MET A 272 23.25 -11.34 28.75
C MET A 272 24.57 -11.78 29.41
N THR A 273 25.45 -12.42 28.63
CA THR A 273 26.78 -12.85 29.11
C THR A 273 27.67 -11.65 29.44
N GLU A 274 27.62 -10.58 28.64
CA GLU A 274 28.45 -9.40 28.88
C GLU A 274 27.92 -8.54 30.05
N LEU A 275 26.60 -8.45 30.22
CA LEU A 275 25.99 -7.86 31.41
C LEU A 275 26.36 -8.63 32.69
N LEU A 276 26.40 -9.96 32.63
CA LEU A 276 26.86 -10.80 33.74
C LEU A 276 28.33 -10.54 34.07
N LYS A 277 29.22 -10.41 33.07
CA LYS A 277 30.63 -10.05 33.30
C LYS A 277 30.78 -8.66 33.93
N GLN A 278 29.98 -7.68 33.51
CA GLN A 278 30.01 -6.35 34.13
C GLN A 278 29.53 -6.39 35.58
N ALA A 279 28.49 -7.17 35.89
CA ALA A 279 28.03 -7.38 37.26
C ALA A 279 29.06 -8.12 38.14
N GLU A 280 29.79 -9.08 37.57
CA GLU A 280 30.90 -9.76 38.24
C GLU A 280 32.11 -8.84 38.45
N ALA A 281 32.44 -7.98 37.48
CA ALA A 281 33.50 -7.00 37.59
C ALA A 281 33.23 -5.96 38.69
N ILE A 282 31.97 -5.55 38.86
CA ILE A 282 31.55 -4.65 39.96
C ILE A 282 31.62 -5.37 41.31
N LYS A 283 31.19 -6.63 41.40
CA LYS A 283 31.33 -7.44 42.63
C LYS A 283 32.79 -7.77 42.98
N GLY A 284 33.68 -7.85 41.99
CA GLY A 284 35.11 -8.07 42.18
C GLY A 284 35.88 -6.81 42.59
N ALA A 285 35.33 -5.62 42.33
CA ALA A 285 35.93 -4.33 42.70
C ALA A 285 35.56 -3.88 44.13
N ASP A 286 34.59 -4.54 44.79
CA ASP A 286 34.15 -4.31 46.18
C ASP A 286 34.83 -5.25 47.22
N LYS A 287 35.96 -5.89 46.86
CA LYS A 287 36.82 -6.67 47.79
C LYS A 287 38.23 -6.11 47.81
#